data_AF-A0A662Q0R6-F1
#
_entry.id   AF-A0A662Q0R6-F1
#
_cell.length_a   1.000
_cell.length_b   1.000
_cell.length_c   1.000
_cell.angle_alpha   90.00
_cell.angle_beta   90.00
_cell.angle_gamma   90.00
#
_symmetry.space_group_name_H-M   'P 1'
#
loop_
_entity.id
_entity.type
_entity.pdbx_description
1 polymer ?
#
loop_
_entity_poly.entity_id
_entity_poly.type
_entity_poly.pdbx_seq_one_letter_code
_entity_poly.pdbx_strand_id
1 'polypeptide(L)' 'MVSQRTKQMVLNYIIKHPGSSDVEIAKALNLHILDVTVALLLLEEEGLVKEAKGEGRQTC' A
#
# COMPACT_ATOMS: atom_id res chain seq x y z
N MET A 1 -9.71 13.02 -2.91
CA MET A 1 -8.30 13.45 -2.79
C MET A 1 -7.76 12.82 -1.52
N VAL A 2 -6.83 11.86 -1.61
CA VAL A 2 -6.28 11.19 -0.43
C VAL A 2 -5.46 12.21 0.37
N SER A 3 -5.75 12.35 1.66
CA SER A 3 -5.02 13.28 2.52
C SER A 3 -3.60 12.80 2.76
N GLN A 4 -2.61 13.70 2.83
CA GLN A 4 -1.23 13.36 3.15
C GLN A 4 -1.10 12.56 4.46
N ARG A 5 -1.99 12.84 5.43
CA ARG A 5 -2.10 12.08 6.68
C ARG A 5 -2.42 10.60 6.44
N THR A 6 -3.32 10.29 5.52
CA THR A 6 -3.71 8.92 5.17
C THR A 6 -2.53 8.17 4.54
N LYS A 7 -1.81 8.82 3.60
CA LYS A 7 -0.57 8.27 3.02
C LYS A 7 0.46 7.92 4.11
N GLN A 8 0.70 8.85 5.04
CA GLN A 8 1.65 8.64 6.14
C GLN A 8 1.22 7.52 7.10
N MET A 9 -0.08 7.37 7.37
CA MET A 9 -0.60 6.27 8.19
C MET A 9 -0.41 4.92 7.50
N VAL A 10 -0.75 4.83 6.21
CA VAL A 10 -0.57 3.63 5.38
C VAL A 10 0.91 3.26 5.30
N LEU A 11 1.79 4.22 5.00
CA LEU A 11 3.23 4.01 4.95
C LEU A 11 3.80 3.48 6.28
N ASN A 12 3.45 4.13 7.40
CA ASN A 12 3.89 3.69 8.73
C ASN A 12 3.39 2.29 9.08
N TYR A 13 2.19 1.92 8.64
CA TYR A 13 1.64 0.58 8.86
C TYR A 13 2.42 -0.47 8.06
N ILE A 14 2.69 -0.21 6.77
CA ILE A 14 3.45 -1.12 5.89
C ILE A 14 4.88 -1.31 6.41
N ILE A 15 5.53 -0.25 6.92
CA ILE A 15 6.87 -0.33 7.51
C ILE A 15 6.88 -1.28 8.72
N LYS A 16 5.82 -1.26 9.55
CA LYS A 16 5.70 -2.14 10.72
C LYS A 16 5.24 -3.56 10.35
N HIS A 17 4.49 -3.70 9.26
CA HIS A 17 3.90 -4.95 8.80
C HIS A 17 4.20 -5.17 7.31
N PRO A 18 5.46 -5.47 6.96
CA PRO A 18 5.84 -5.70 5.57
C PRO A 18 5.09 -6.90 4.99
N GLY A 19 4.57 -6.75 3.77
CA GLY A 19 3.79 -7.80 3.10
C GLY A 19 2.30 -7.85 3.45
N SER A 20 1.79 -6.88 4.22
CA SER A 20 0.35 -6.75 4.46
C SER A 20 -0.41 -6.47 3.17
N SER A 21 -1.58 -7.09 3.02
CA SER A 21 -2.48 -6.82 1.91
C SER A 21 -3.21 -5.49 2.10
N ASP A 22 -3.60 -4.85 1.00
CA ASP A 22 -4.46 -3.66 0.98
C ASP A 22 -5.73 -3.80 1.85
N VAL A 23 -6.36 -4.98 1.84
CA VAL A 23 -7.52 -5.31 2.68
C VAL A 23 -7.18 -5.29 4.17
N GLU A 24 -6.01 -5.81 4.56
CA GLU A 24 -5.58 -5.85 5.96
C GLU A 24 -5.26 -4.44 6.45
N ILE A 25 -4.58 -3.64 5.63
CA ILE A 25 -4.28 -2.24 5.91
C ILE A 25 -5.58 -1.43 6.06
N ALA A 26 -6.54 -1.62 5.15
CA ALA A 26 -7.84 -0.95 5.20
C ALA A 26 -8.62 -1.29 6.48
N LYS A 27 -8.65 -2.57 6.87
CA LYS A 27 -9.29 -3.01 8.12
C LYS A 27 -8.57 -2.47 9.36
N ALA A 28 -7.23 -2.54 9.39
CA ALA A 28 -6.45 -2.12 10.54
C ALA A 28 -6.49 -0.61 10.78
N LEU A 29 -6.52 0.18 9.70
CA LEU A 29 -6.60 1.64 9.76
C LEU A 29 -8.04 2.16 9.73
N ASN A 30 -9.03 1.27 9.61
CA ASN A 30 -10.45 1.61 9.40
C ASN A 30 -10.64 2.63 8.26
N LEU A 31 -9.94 2.39 7.15
CA LEU A 31 -9.97 3.21 5.94
C LEU A 31 -10.76 2.51 4.84
N HIS A 32 -11.29 3.30 3.91
CA HIS A 32 -11.88 2.75 2.72
C HIS A 32 -10.79 2.10 1.86
N ILE A 33 -11.07 0.92 1.30
CA ILE A 33 -10.07 0.17 0.52
C ILE A 33 -9.53 1.00 -0.66
N LEU A 34 -10.39 1.77 -1.33
CA LEU A 34 -9.98 2.68 -2.41
C LEU A 34 -8.98 3.73 -1.95
N ASP A 35 -9.12 4.29 -0.75
CA ASP A 35 -8.16 5.28 -0.24
C ASP A 35 -6.80 4.64 0.05
N VAL A 36 -6.80 3.38 0.51
CA VAL A 36 -5.57 2.61 0.72
C VAL A 36 -4.92 2.26 -0.61
N THR A 37 -5.68 1.80 -1.61
CA THR A 37 -5.17 1.50 -2.96
C THR A 37 -4.58 2.74 -3.61
N VAL A 38 -5.26 3.90 -3.55
CA VAL A 38 -4.73 5.15 -4.10
C VAL A 38 -3.50 5.63 -3.31
N ALA A 39 -3.50 5.49 -1.98
CA ALA A 39 -2.33 5.83 -1.17
C ALA A 39 -1.10 4.96 -1.52
N LEU A 40 -1.31 3.66 -1.71
CA LEU A 40 -0.27 2.72 -2.14
C LEU A 40 0.29 3.09 -3.51
N LEU A 41 -0.58 3.38 -4.49
CA LEU A 41 -0.17 3.80 -5.82
C LEU A 41 0.70 5.06 -5.78
N LEU A 42 0.28 6.08 -5.00
CA LEU A 42 1.05 7.32 -4.85
C LEU A 42 2.39 7.09 -4.14
N LEU A 43 2.47 6.17 -3.17
CA LEU A 43 3.73 5.82 -2.49
C LEU A 43 4.67 5.02 -3.41
N GLU A 44 4.11 4.25 -4.34
CA GLU A 44 4.87 3.55 -5.38
C GLU A 44 5.41 4.52 -6.43
N GLU A 45 4.62 5.50 -6.88
CA GLU A 45 5.08 6.57 -7.76
C GLU A 45 6.21 7.40 -7.12
N GLU A 46 6.21 7.56 -5.80
CA GLU A 46 7.30 8.19 -5.04
C GLU A 46 8.51 7.28 -4.80
N GLY A 47 8.42 5.99 -5.12
CA GLY A 47 9.47 5.00 -4.91
C GLY A 47 9.67 4.59 -3.44
N LEU A 48 8.70 4.88 -2.56
CA LEU A 48 8.75 4.54 -1.12
C LEU A 48 8.25 3.13 -0.82
N VAL A 49 7.34 2.62 -1.63
CA VAL A 49 6.77 1.28 -1.53
C VAL A 49 6.89 0.60 -2.89
N LYS A 50 7.16 -0.70 -2.91
CA LYS A 50 7.17 -1.49 -4.13
C LYS A 50 6.10 -2.56 -3.99
N GLU A 51 5.21 -2.69 -4.98
CA GLU A 51 4.32 -3.84 -5.00
C GLU A 51 5.18 -5.11 -4.91
N ALA A 52 4.93 -5.94 -3.90
CA ALA A 52 5.47 -7.29 -3.84
C ALA A 52 4.74 -8.18 -4.86
N LYS A 53 4.69 -7.77 -6.13
CA LYS A 53 4.40 -8.69 -7.22
C LYS A 53 5.59 -9.62 -7.30
N GLY A 54 5.38 -10.83 -6.80
CA GLY A 54 6.35 -11.90 -6.93
C GLY A 54 6.85 -12.01 -8.36
N GLU A 55 8.15 -12.25 -8.48
CA GLU A 55 8.70 -13.00 -9.59
C GLU A 55 7.81 -14.22 -9.86
N GLY A 56 7.09 -14.15 -10.99
CA GLY A 56 6.11 -15.14 -11.42
C GLY A 56 5.99 -15.14 -12.93
N ARG A 57 7.12 -15.37 -13.61
CA ARG A 57 7.34 -15.92 -14.97
C ARG A 57 6.28 -15.63 -16.06
N GLN A 58 6.78 -15.06 -17.16
CA GLN A 58 6.60 -15.72 -18.46
C GLN A 58 7.97 -15.85 -19.14
N THR A 59 8.67 -16.92 -18.77
CA THR A 59 9.57 -17.60 -19.69
C THR A 59 8.71 -18.58 -20.48
N CYS A 60 8.49 -18.30 -21.75
CA CYS A 60 8.28 -19.26 -22.85
C CYS A 60 8.48 -18.48 -24.16
#